data_AF-A0A7Y5LX61-F1
#
_entry.id   AF-A0A7Y5LX61-F1
#
_cell.length_a   1.000
_cell.length_b   1.000
_cell.length_c   1.000
_cell.angle_alpha   90.00
_cell.angle_beta   90.00
_cell.angle_gamma   90.00
#
_symmetry.space_group_name_H-M   'P 1'
#
loop_
_entity.id
_entity.type
_entity.pdbx_description
1 polymer ?
#
loop_
_entity_poly.entity_id
_entity_poly.type
_entity_poly.pdbx_seq_one_letter_code
_entity_poly.pdbx_strand_id
1 'polypeptide(L)'
;MEQDAAVILRDLVGRSIPTLSGKTNQVLGIEADLVRVGTARSPGGELVEVAQVQRALDRLLQEGSIKIDKREVGYRSAFVGAVLRSLPGVSFSLRPARVYLQRDAPRAPGSPA
;
A
#
# COMPACT_ATOMS: atom_id res chain seq x y z
N MET A 1 -8.90 10.94 -9.37
CA MET A 1 -8.62 10.99 -7.91
C MET A 1 -7.12 11.13 -7.79
N GLU A 2 -6.63 12.28 -7.35
CA GLU A 2 -5.22 12.46 -7.03
C GLU A 2 -5.04 11.93 -5.60
N GLN A 3 -4.33 10.82 -5.44
CA GLN A 3 -4.06 10.23 -4.14
C GLN A 3 -2.62 10.57 -3.75
N ASP A 4 -2.45 11.27 -2.64
CA ASP A 4 -1.15 11.65 -2.09
C ASP A 4 -0.68 10.61 -1.05
N ALA A 5 0.44 9.97 -1.32
CA ALA A 5 1.05 8.98 -0.44
C ALA A 5 1.36 9.56 0.94
N ALA A 6 1.76 10.83 1.06
CA ALA A 6 2.05 11.45 2.34
C ALA A 6 0.79 11.53 3.22
N VAL A 7 -0.37 11.86 2.61
CA VAL A 7 -1.66 11.93 3.33
C VAL A 7 -2.08 10.55 3.82
N ILE A 8 -2.00 9.54 2.95
CA ILE A 8 -2.31 8.15 3.30
C ILE A 8 -1.41 7.67 4.44
N LEU A 9 -0.09 7.89 4.31
CA LEU A 9 0.87 7.45 5.30
C LEU A 9 0.65 8.16 6.65
N ARG A 10 0.26 9.45 6.65
CA ARG A 10 -0.05 10.19 7.88
C ARG A 10 -1.23 9.59 8.62
N ASP A 11 -2.29 9.16 7.94
CA ASP A 11 -3.43 8.46 8.57
C ASP A 11 -3.02 7.10 9.15
N LEU A 12 -2.00 6.47 8.56
CA LEU A 12 -1.48 5.19 9.04
C LEU A 12 -0.49 5.31 10.20
N VAL A 13 -0.01 6.50 10.57
CA VAL A 13 0.93 6.68 11.69
C VAL A 13 0.33 6.15 12.98
N GLY A 14 1.10 5.34 13.71
CA GLY A 14 0.68 4.63 14.92
C GLY A 14 -0.11 3.35 14.66
N ARG A 15 -0.48 3.06 13.40
CA ARG A 15 -1.26 1.87 13.03
C ARG A 15 -0.38 0.72 12.56
N SER A 16 -0.89 -0.48 12.81
CA SER A 16 -0.35 -1.74 12.33
C SER A 16 -1.06 -2.14 11.04
N ILE A 17 -0.32 -2.22 9.94
CA ILE A 17 -0.83 -2.59 8.61
C ILE A 17 -0.36 -4.00 8.22
N PRO A 18 -1.27 -4.91 7.81
CA PRO A 18 -0.87 -6.22 7.32
C PRO A 18 -0.31 -6.10 5.90
N THR A 19 0.86 -6.71 5.70
CA THR A 19 1.40 -6.99 4.37
C THR A 19 0.57 -8.04 3.66
N LEU A 20 0.75 -8.16 2.35
CA LEU A 20 0.09 -9.16 1.51
C LEU A 20 0.24 -10.58 2.07
N SER A 21 1.42 -10.94 2.57
CA SER A 21 1.69 -12.27 3.13
C SER A 21 1.20 -12.47 4.57
N GLY A 22 0.50 -11.49 5.14
CA GLY A 22 -0.06 -11.56 6.51
C GLY A 22 0.90 -11.13 7.62
N LYS A 23 2.16 -10.78 7.32
CA LYS A 23 3.06 -10.16 8.31
C LYS A 23 2.64 -8.73 8.56
N THR A 24 2.77 -8.22 9.78
CA THR A 24 2.38 -6.85 10.12
C THR A 24 3.58 -5.92 10.09
N ASN A 25 3.38 -4.74 9.51
CA ASN A 25 4.29 -3.61 9.61
C ASN A 25 3.59 -2.53 10.46
N GLN A 26 4.34 -1.80 11.26
CA GLN A 26 3.83 -0.68 12.05
C GLN A 26 4.39 0.62 11.49
N VAL A 27 3.54 1.59 11.19
CA VAL A 27 4.03 2.93 10.80
C VAL A 27 4.33 3.69 12.09
N LEU A 28 5.60 3.98 12.34
CA LEU A 28 6.05 4.64 13.56
C LEU A 28 5.98 6.17 13.45
N GLY A 29 6.16 6.71 12.25
CA GLY A 29 6.14 8.15 12.03
C GLY A 29 6.56 8.52 10.61
N ILE A 30 6.45 9.81 10.29
CA ILE A 30 6.91 10.39 9.03
C ILE A 30 7.82 11.57 9.38
N GLU A 31 9.02 11.55 8.82
CA GLU A 31 10.07 12.54 9.01
C GLU A 31 10.39 13.14 7.64
N ALA A 32 9.91 14.37 7.37
CA ALA A 32 9.96 15.01 6.05
C ALA A 32 9.39 14.10 4.93
N ASP A 33 10.25 13.53 4.09
CA ASP A 33 9.90 12.66 2.96
C ASP A 33 10.20 11.18 3.22
N LEU A 34 10.44 10.81 4.48
CA LEU A 34 10.73 9.44 4.90
C LEU A 34 9.68 8.96 5.88
N VAL A 35 9.12 7.77 5.63
CA VAL A 35 8.27 7.06 6.58
C VAL A 35 9.09 6.02 7.33
N ARG A 36 8.99 6.04 8.67
CA ARG A 36 9.62 5.07 9.54
C ARG A 36 8.67 3.90 9.79
N VAL A 37 9.12 2.69 9.46
CA VAL A 37 8.29 1.48 9.50
C VAL A 37 8.91 0.44 10.42
N GLY A 38 8.25 0.15 11.54
CA GLY A 38 8.54 -0.95 12.43
C GLY A 38 8.13 -2.30 11.83
N THR A 39 8.95 -3.33 12.02
CA THR A 39 8.59 -4.71 11.72
C THR A 39 8.91 -5.60 12.91
N ALA A 40 8.35 -6.81 12.96
CA ALA A 40 8.66 -7.77 14.02
C ALA A 40 10.17 -8.08 14.16
N ARG A 41 10.94 -7.96 13.07
CA ARG A 41 12.39 -8.17 13.07
C ARG A 41 13.20 -6.90 13.32
N SER A 42 12.58 -5.73 13.16
CA SER A 42 13.22 -4.43 13.40
C SER A 42 12.20 -3.49 14.04
N PRO A 43 12.02 -3.57 15.37
CA PRO A 43 11.02 -2.77 16.09
C PRO A 43 11.39 -1.28 16.14
N GLY A 44 12.68 -0.92 16.07
CA GLY A 44 13.13 0.47 15.93
C GLY A 44 12.82 1.09 14.56
N GLY A 45 12.35 0.25 13.64
CA GLY A 45 11.88 0.62 12.33
C GLY A 45 12.96 0.94 11.32
N GLU A 46 12.53 1.03 10.08
CA GLU A 46 13.38 1.24 8.92
C GLU A 46 12.77 2.37 8.08
N LEU A 47 13.62 3.25 7.54
CA LEU A 47 13.18 4.39 6.76
C LEU A 47 12.85 3.96 5.32
N VAL A 48 11.74 4.47 4.80
CA VAL A 48 11.28 4.28 3.42
C VAL A 48 10.90 5.64 2.84
N GLU A 49 11.29 5.92 1.60
CA GLU A 49 10.92 7.17 0.95
C GLU A 49 9.41 7.22 0.64
N VAL A 50 8.76 8.33 1.00
CA VAL A 50 7.38 8.62 0.62
C VAL A 50 7.25 8.62 -0.91
N ALA A 51 8.25 9.14 -1.61
CA ALA A 51 8.32 9.11 -3.08
C ALA A 51 8.26 7.68 -3.65
N GLN A 52 8.79 6.68 -2.93
CA GLN A 52 8.70 5.29 -3.36
C GLN A 52 7.26 4.75 -3.28
N VAL A 53 6.52 5.14 -2.24
CA VAL A 53 5.09 4.81 -2.09
C VAL A 53 4.28 5.55 -3.16
N GLN A 54 4.57 6.83 -3.41
CA GLN A 54 3.91 7.63 -4.43
C GLN A 54 4.07 7.01 -5.82
N ARG A 55 5.29 6.64 -6.22
CA ARG A 55 5.53 5.99 -7.52
C ARG A 55 4.71 4.70 -7.70
N ALA A 56 4.58 3.90 -6.64
CA ALA A 56 3.79 2.68 -6.69
C ALA A 56 2.29 2.95 -6.77
N LEU A 57 1.82 3.99 -6.08
CA LEU A 57 0.44 4.47 -6.11
C LEU A 57 0.07 5.02 -7.49
N ASP A 58 0.91 5.89 -8.05
CA ASP A 58 0.72 6.45 -9.39
C ASP A 58 0.61 5.34 -10.43
N ARG A 59 1.49 4.34 -10.33
CA ARG A 59 1.49 3.19 -11.23
C ARG A 59 0.26 2.30 -11.07
N LEU A 60 -0.22 2.10 -9.84
CA LEU A 60 -1.48 1.41 -9.58
C LEU A 60 -2.67 2.17 -10.19
N LEU A 61 -2.69 3.50 -10.10
CA LEU A 61 -3.75 4.34 -10.65
C LEU A 61 -3.71 4.39 -12.20
N GLN A 62 -2.52 4.43 -12.79
CA GLN A 62 -2.33 4.48 -14.24
C GLN A 62 -2.59 3.12 -14.90
N GLU A 63 -1.97 2.04 -14.40
CA GLU A 63 -2.03 0.71 -15.00
C GLU A 63 -3.24 -0.11 -14.50
N GLY A 64 -3.87 0.29 -13.40
CA GLY A 64 -4.94 -0.45 -12.73
C GLY A 64 -4.45 -1.68 -11.96
N SER A 65 -3.17 -2.02 -12.05
CA SER A 65 -2.55 -3.07 -11.22
C SER A 65 -1.04 -2.88 -11.11
N ILE A 66 -0.46 -3.34 -10.01
CA ILE A 66 0.99 -3.30 -9.80
C ILE A 66 1.48 -4.58 -9.12
N LYS A 67 2.58 -5.13 -9.63
CA LYS A 67 3.23 -6.30 -9.04
C LYS A 67 4.09 -5.87 -7.86
N ILE A 68 3.94 -6.56 -6.74
CA ILE A 68 4.66 -6.24 -5.50
C ILE A 68 5.89 -7.13 -5.40
N ASP A 69 6.96 -6.72 -6.07
CA ASP A 69 8.27 -7.36 -5.97
C ASP A 69 9.42 -6.34 -5.91
N LYS A 70 10.62 -6.80 -5.56
CA LYS A 70 11.78 -5.90 -5.39
C LYS A 70 12.20 -5.18 -6.67
N ARG A 71 11.93 -5.76 -7.84
CA ARG A 71 12.30 -5.17 -9.15
C ARG A 71 11.33 -4.05 -9.54
N GLU A 72 10.05 -4.23 -9.21
CA GLU A 72 8.97 -3.31 -9.58
C GLU A 72 8.80 -2.16 -8.59
N VAL A 73 8.81 -2.46 -7.27
CA VAL A 73 8.53 -1.47 -6.22
C VAL A 73 9.71 -1.21 -5.29
N GLY A 74 10.88 -1.81 -5.57
CA GLY A 74 12.11 -1.57 -4.80
C GLY A 74 12.23 -2.33 -3.48
N TYR A 75 13.21 -1.93 -2.68
CA TYR A 75 13.43 -2.47 -1.34
C TYR A 75 12.22 -2.17 -0.44
N ARG A 76 11.82 -3.10 0.45
CA ARG A 76 10.56 -3.02 1.23
C ARG A 76 9.26 -3.13 0.42
N SER A 77 9.27 -3.87 -0.68
CA SER A 77 8.05 -4.21 -1.44
C SER A 77 6.86 -4.65 -0.57
N ALA A 78 7.12 -5.39 0.51
CA ALA A 78 6.09 -5.81 1.46
C ALA A 78 5.38 -4.63 2.17
N PHE A 79 6.10 -3.56 2.49
CA PHE A 79 5.51 -2.35 3.08
C PHE A 79 4.69 -1.57 2.06
N VAL A 80 5.24 -1.33 0.88
CA VAL A 80 4.51 -0.67 -0.22
C VAL A 80 3.20 -1.41 -0.50
N GLY A 81 3.25 -2.75 -0.61
CA GLY A 81 2.06 -3.56 -0.79
C GLY A 81 1.08 -3.52 0.39
N ALA A 82 1.55 -3.35 1.63
CA ALA A 82 0.70 -3.17 2.80
C ALA A 82 -0.05 -1.83 2.75
N VAL A 83 0.63 -0.75 2.36
CA VAL A 83 0.02 0.57 2.19
C VAL A 83 -1.01 0.54 1.08
N LEU A 84 -0.66 0.00 -0.09
CA LEU A 84 -1.62 -0.11 -1.20
C LEU A 84 -2.84 -0.96 -0.84
N ARG A 85 -2.66 -2.05 -0.08
CA ARG A 85 -3.76 -2.88 0.44
C ARG A 85 -4.68 -2.15 1.43
N SER A 86 -4.19 -1.12 2.11
CA SER A 86 -4.99 -0.33 3.04
C SER A 86 -5.95 0.64 2.35
N LEU A 87 -5.79 0.86 1.04
CA LEU A 87 -6.64 1.74 0.27
C LEU A 87 -8.03 1.13 0.04
N PRO A 88 -9.09 1.93 0.02
CA PRO A 88 -10.41 1.46 -0.38
C PRO A 88 -10.42 1.12 -1.88
N GLY A 89 -11.24 0.14 -2.27
CA GLY A 89 -11.41 -0.20 -3.69
C GLY A 89 -10.18 -0.87 -4.31
N VAL A 90 -9.41 -1.61 -3.53
CA VAL A 90 -8.29 -2.42 -4.04
C VAL A 90 -8.50 -3.89 -3.69
N SER A 91 -8.08 -4.77 -4.60
CA SER A 91 -8.00 -6.21 -4.36
C SER A 91 -6.55 -6.67 -4.54
N PHE A 92 -6.22 -7.86 -4.02
CA PHE A 92 -4.85 -8.36 -4.11
C PHE A 92 -4.79 -9.88 -4.32
N SER A 93 -3.69 -10.33 -4.93
CA SER A 93 -3.31 -11.74 -5.04
C SER A 93 -1.94 -11.96 -4.40
N LEU A 94 -1.70 -13.19 -3.93
CA LEU A 94 -0.42 -13.60 -3.33
C LEU A 94 0.46 -14.38 -4.30
N ARG A 95 -0.11 -14.88 -5.41
CA ARG A 95 0.58 -15.73 -6.37
C ARG A 95 0.17 -15.33 -7.81
N PRO A 96 0.92 -14.44 -8.47
CA PRO A 96 2.00 -13.61 -7.91
C PRO A 96 1.47 -12.51 -6.98
N ALA A 97 2.33 -11.98 -6.11
CA ALA A 97 1.99 -10.83 -5.26
C ALA A 97 1.66 -9.61 -6.13
N ARG A 98 0.39 -9.22 -6.18
CA ARG A 98 -0.11 -8.13 -7.03
C ARG A 98 -1.29 -7.42 -6.37
N VAL A 99 -1.33 -6.11 -6.50
CA VAL A 99 -2.46 -5.27 -6.11
C VAL A 99 -3.18 -4.80 -7.37
N TYR A 100 -4.50 -4.80 -7.32
CA TYR A 100 -5.38 -4.37 -8.41
C TYR A 100 -6.28 -3.27 -7.88
N LEU A 101 -6.43 -2.21 -8.67
CA LEU A 101 -7.43 -1.21 -8.43
C LEU A 101 -8.77 -1.80 -8.89
N GLN A 102 -9.70 -2.00 -7.96
CA GLN A 102 -11.08 -2.25 -8.34
C GLN A 102 -11.59 -0.94 -8.92
N ARG A 103 -11.63 -0.85 -10.25
CA ARG A 103 -12.55 0.09 -10.87
C ARG A 103 -13.93 -0.36 -10.41
N ASP A 104 -14.67 0.52 -9.75
CA ASP A 104 -16.10 0.33 -9.55
C ASP A 104 -16.69 -0.21 -10.85
N ALA A 105 -17.06 -1.49 -10.86
CA ALA A 105 -18.10 -1.92 -11.76
C ALA A 105 -19.33 -1.13 -11.28
N PRO A 106 -20.08 -0.44 -12.15
CA PRO A 106 -21.30 0.22 -11.73
C PRO A 106 -22.11 -0.81 -10.93
N ARG A 107 -22.38 -0.50 -9.66
CA ARG A 107 -23.22 -1.31 -8.77
C ARG A 107 -24.43 -1.73 -9.59
N ALA A 108 -24.53 -3.01 -9.94
CA ALA A 108 -25.60 -3.48 -10.82
C ALA A 108 -26.94 -3.02 -10.21
N PRO A 109 -27.74 -2.19 -10.91
CA PRO A 109 -29.05 -1.81 -10.40
C PRO A 109 -29.95 -3.02 -10.60
N GLY A 110 -30.12 -3.83 -9.55
CA GLY A 110 -31.02 -4.97 -9.63
C GLY A 110 -30.78 -6.05 -8.60
N SER A 111 -31.25 -5.82 -7.39
CA SER A 111 -31.88 -6.91 -6.63
C SER A 111 -33.18 -6.33 -6.09
N PRO A 112 -34.32 -6.56 -6.76
CA PRO A 112 -35.61 -6.29 -6.16
C PRO A 112 -35.89 -7.33 -5.07
N ALA A 113 -36.76 -6.90 -4.16
CA ALA A 113 -37.16 -7.52 -2.89
C ALA A 113 -37.68 -8.96 -2.99
#